data_AF-K1RSD5-F1
#
_entry.id   AF-K1RSD5-F1
#
_cell.length_a   1.000
_cell.length_b   1.000
_cell.length_c   1.000
_cell.angle_alpha   90.00
_cell.angle_beta   90.00
_cell.angle_gamma   90.00
#
_symmetry.space_group_name_H-M   'P 1'
#
loop_
_entity.id
_entity.type
_entity.pdbx_description
1 polymer ?
#
loop_
_entity_poly.entity_id
_entity_poly.type
_entity_poly.pdbx_seq_one_letter_code
_entity_poly.pdbx_strand_id
1 'polypeptide(L)'
;MSDLTGEPARTIHRLLEVDFTAKGELKFKRNETNPLPADVVIADEMSMVDALLMCSLVRAIKPTSKFIMVGDSNQLPSVGAGNVLKDLIASHYIPSVELKEIFRQAAQSLIVTNAHRIVNGEFPVLDDRQNDFFFMNKSLESDIAELVIQLAKQR
;
A
#
# COMPACT_ATOMS: atom_id res chain seq x y z
N MET A 1 -1.35 5.12 -9.40
CA MET A 1 -2.72 4.95 -9.91
C MET A 1 -3.07 5.90 -11.05
N SER A 2 -3.14 7.23 -10.87
CA SER A 2 -3.59 8.13 -11.96
C SER A 2 -2.79 8.01 -13.25
N ASP A 3 -1.46 7.92 -13.15
CA ASP A 3 -0.59 7.81 -14.33
C ASP A 3 -0.72 6.47 -15.07
N LEU A 4 -1.15 5.42 -14.38
CA LEU A 4 -1.32 4.07 -14.94
C LEU A 4 -2.73 3.88 -15.52
N THR A 5 -3.74 4.50 -14.91
CA THR A 5 -5.15 4.32 -15.31
C THR A 5 -5.66 5.42 -16.23
N GLY A 6 -4.98 6.57 -16.31
CA GLY A 6 -5.45 7.76 -17.01
C GLY A 6 -6.60 8.48 -16.31
N GLU A 7 -7.03 7.99 -15.15
CA GLU A 7 -8.18 8.50 -14.38
C GLU A 7 -7.71 9.16 -13.07
N PRO A 8 -8.38 10.21 -12.58
CA PRO A 8 -7.94 10.92 -11.38
C PRO A 8 -8.10 10.06 -10.12
N ALA A 9 -6.98 9.57 -9.58
CA ALA A 9 -6.96 8.88 -8.30
C ALA A 9 -6.82 9.87 -7.13
N ARG A 10 -7.38 9.50 -5.98
CA ARG A 10 -7.35 10.29 -4.73
C ARG A 10 -7.05 9.37 -3.56
N THR A 11 -6.51 9.94 -2.48
CA THR A 11 -6.41 9.21 -1.21
C THR A 11 -7.81 8.92 -0.66
N ILE A 12 -7.96 7.84 0.12
CA ILE A 12 -9.24 7.47 0.73
C ILE A 12 -9.80 8.64 1.56
N HIS A 13 -8.97 9.32 2.34
CA HIS A 13 -9.37 10.50 3.13
C HIS A 13 -9.94 11.65 2.28
N ARG A 14 -9.35 11.93 1.11
CA ARG A 14 -9.86 12.96 0.20
C ARG A 14 -11.12 12.49 -0.52
N LEU A 15 -11.19 11.20 -0.87
CA LEU A 15 -12.37 10.59 -1.49
C LEU A 15 -13.57 10.63 -0.56
N LEU A 16 -13.36 10.38 0.74
CA LEU A 16 -14.40 10.42 1.77
C LEU A 16 -14.74 11.82 2.28
N GLU A 17 -14.07 12.85 1.74
CA GLU A 17 -14.24 14.26 2.11
C GLU A 17 -14.10 14.45 3.63
N VAL A 18 -12.90 14.16 4.15
CA VAL A 18 -12.57 14.31 5.57
C VAL A 18 -12.79 15.75 6.06
N ASP A 19 -13.45 15.86 7.21
CA ASP A 19 -13.70 17.10 7.94
C ASP A 19 -13.35 16.90 9.43
N PHE A 20 -13.20 18.00 10.16
CA PHE A 20 -12.92 17.96 11.60
C PHE A 20 -14.10 18.55 12.37
N THR A 21 -14.58 17.84 13.38
CA THR A 21 -15.59 18.40 14.28
C THR A 21 -15.00 19.49 15.16
N ALA A 22 -15.85 20.29 15.80
CA ALA A 22 -15.41 21.30 16.78
C ALA A 22 -14.62 20.71 17.97
N LYS A 23 -14.65 19.38 18.16
CA LYS A 23 -13.88 18.65 19.18
C LYS A 23 -12.59 18.03 18.64
N GLY A 24 -12.24 18.26 17.37
CA GLY A 24 -11.05 17.73 16.71
C GLY A 24 -11.18 16.28 16.23
N GLU A 25 -12.38 15.71 16.23
CA GLU A 25 -12.62 14.34 15.75
C GLU A 25 -12.74 14.33 14.23
N LEU A 26 -12.15 13.31 13.60
CA LEU A 26 -12.27 13.05 12.17
C LEU A 26 -13.71 12.65 11.83
N LYS A 27 -14.33 13.38 10.90
CA LYS A 27 -15.67 13.09 10.39
C LYS A 27 -15.63 13.00 8.87
N PHE A 28 -16.08 11.87 8.33
CA PHE A 28 -16.22 11.69 6.88
C PHE A 28 -17.61 12.16 6.41
N LYS A 29 -17.65 13.01 5.37
CA LYS A 29 -18.92 13.46 4.77
C LYS A 29 -19.56 12.40 3.89
N ARG A 30 -18.75 11.53 3.28
CA ARG A 30 -19.23 10.36 2.54
C ARG A 30 -19.52 9.22 3.51
N ASN A 31 -20.71 8.66 3.41
CA ASN A 31 -21.21 7.59 4.29
C ASN A 31 -22.47 6.97 3.66
N GLU A 32 -23.19 6.16 4.43
CA GLU A 32 -24.37 5.42 3.97
C GLU A 32 -25.56 6.29 3.56
N THR A 33 -25.67 7.54 4.07
CA THR A 33 -26.71 8.49 3.63
C THR A 33 -26.24 9.41 2.51
N ASN A 34 -24.93 9.53 2.31
CA ASN A 34 -24.30 10.29 1.22
C ASN A 34 -23.16 9.46 0.59
N PRO A 35 -23.50 8.43 -0.20
CA PRO A 35 -22.50 7.50 -0.71
C PRO A 35 -21.62 8.14 -1.80
N LEU A 36 -20.55 7.43 -2.14
CA LEU A 36 -19.69 7.78 -3.27
C LEU A 36 -20.50 7.70 -4.58
N PRO A 37 -20.42 8.71 -5.45
CA PRO A 37 -21.14 8.73 -6.72
C PRO A 37 -20.41 7.89 -7.78
N ALA A 38 -20.15 6.61 -7.48
CA ALA A 38 -19.44 5.69 -8.35
C ALA A 38 -20.08 4.30 -8.33
N ASP A 39 -20.14 3.65 -9.50
CA ASP A 39 -20.64 2.27 -9.65
C ASP A 39 -19.53 1.24 -9.44
N VAL A 40 -18.27 1.66 -9.57
CA VAL A 40 -17.09 0.85 -9.28
C VAL A 40 -16.12 1.68 -8.45
N VAL A 41 -15.66 1.11 -7.34
CA VAL A 41 -14.62 1.68 -6.49
C VAL A 41 -13.42 0.73 -6.49
N ILE A 42 -12.26 1.25 -6.85
CA ILE A 42 -11.00 0.51 -6.85
C ILE A 42 -10.10 1.16 -5.79
N ALA A 43 -9.67 0.37 -4.82
CA ALA A 43 -8.73 0.80 -3.79
C ALA A 43 -7.42 0.01 -3.94
N ASP A 44 -6.33 0.75 -4.07
CA ASP A 44 -4.97 0.22 -4.16
C ASP A 44 -4.25 0.38 -2.81
N GLU A 45 -3.17 -0.36 -2.59
CA GLU A 45 -2.38 -0.38 -1.35
C GLU A 45 -3.22 -0.70 -0.09
N MET A 46 -4.18 -1.62 -0.21
CA MET A 46 -5.11 -1.99 0.87
C MET A 46 -4.45 -2.65 2.09
N SER A 47 -3.21 -3.13 1.96
CA SER A 47 -2.36 -3.62 3.05
C SER A 47 -2.11 -2.57 4.14
N MET A 48 -2.08 -1.29 3.77
CA MET A 48 -1.84 -0.16 4.68
C MET A 48 -3.12 0.38 5.35
N VAL A 49 -4.30 -0.11 4.98
CA VAL A 49 -5.58 0.43 5.46
C VAL A 49 -6.00 -0.23 6.78
N ASP A 50 -6.23 0.59 7.80
CA ASP A 50 -6.72 0.12 9.10
C ASP A 50 -8.23 -0.17 9.10
N ALA A 51 -8.70 -0.84 10.17
CA ALA A 51 -10.09 -1.25 10.30
C ALA A 51 -11.08 -0.08 10.35
N LEU A 52 -10.71 1.07 10.92
CA LEU A 52 -11.60 2.23 11.06
C LEU A 52 -11.81 2.94 9.72
N LEU A 53 -10.71 3.12 8.98
CA LEU A 53 -10.74 3.70 7.64
C LEU A 53 -11.46 2.76 6.67
N MET A 54 -11.24 1.44 6.77
CA MET A 54 -11.98 0.46 5.98
C MET A 54 -13.48 0.53 6.26
N CYS A 55 -13.89 0.56 7.53
CA CYS A 55 -15.29 0.66 7.92
C CYS A 55 -15.94 1.93 7.33
N SER A 56 -15.22 3.05 7.39
CA SER A 56 -15.68 4.33 6.81
C SER A 56 -15.81 4.27 5.29
N LEU A 57 -14.84 3.62 4.62
CA LEU A 57 -14.86 3.43 3.17
C LEU A 57 -16.04 2.55 2.74
N VAL A 58 -16.23 1.40 3.38
CA VAL A 58 -17.32 0.46 3.06
C VAL A 58 -18.69 1.11 3.27
N ARG A 59 -18.88 1.87 4.36
CA ARG A 59 -20.14 2.61 4.60
C ARG A 59 -20.42 3.66 3.53
N ALA A 60 -19.39 4.20 2.88
CA ALA A 60 -19.54 5.17 1.80
C ALA A 60 -19.78 4.53 0.43
N ILE A 61 -19.61 3.21 0.28
CA ILE A 61 -19.85 2.51 -0.99
C ILE A 61 -21.32 2.12 -1.10
N LYS A 62 -21.94 2.35 -2.26
CA LYS A 62 -23.33 1.94 -2.50
C LYS A 62 -23.42 0.41 -2.54
N PRO A 63 -24.48 -0.21 -2.01
CA PRO A 63 -24.68 -1.66 -2.10
C PRO A 63 -24.71 -2.21 -3.53
N THR A 64 -25.06 -1.38 -4.51
CA THR A 64 -25.12 -1.75 -5.93
C THR A 64 -23.77 -1.62 -6.65
N SER A 65 -22.77 -1.03 -6.00
CA SER A 65 -21.46 -0.77 -6.60
C SER A 65 -20.54 -1.97 -6.45
N LYS A 66 -19.60 -2.13 -7.38
CA LYS A 66 -18.49 -3.08 -7.25
C LYS A 66 -17.36 -2.46 -6.45
N PHE A 67 -16.82 -3.20 -5.49
CA PHE A 67 -15.64 -2.80 -4.75
C PHE A 67 -14.48 -3.76 -5.04
N ILE A 68 -13.40 -3.23 -5.61
CA ILE A 68 -12.20 -3.97 -5.96
C ILE A 68 -11.07 -3.49 -5.05
N MET A 69 -10.45 -4.43 -4.34
CA MET A 69 -9.33 -4.19 -3.45
C MET A 69 -8.07 -4.77 -4.07
N VAL A 70 -7.01 -3.98 -4.09
CA VAL A 70 -5.67 -4.35 -4.56
C VAL A 70 -4.68 -4.03 -3.45
N GLY A 71 -3.75 -4.94 -3.20
CA GLY A 71 -2.71 -4.78 -2.19
C GLY A 71 -1.86 -6.02 -2.05
N ASP A 72 -0.77 -5.91 -1.29
CA ASP A 72 0.16 -6.99 -1.03
C ASP A 72 0.03 -7.49 0.41
N SER A 73 -0.40 -8.74 0.59
CA SER A 73 -0.56 -9.35 1.92
C SER A 73 0.75 -9.60 2.66
N ASN A 74 1.89 -9.55 1.96
CA ASN A 74 3.22 -9.74 2.51
C ASN A 74 3.92 -8.41 2.86
N GLN A 75 3.31 -7.27 2.54
CA GLN A 75 3.78 -5.96 2.97
C GLN A 75 3.54 -5.76 4.47
N LEU A 76 4.18 -4.74 5.04
CA LEU A 76 3.91 -4.30 6.40
C LEU A 76 2.41 -4.01 6.59
N PRO A 77 1.82 -4.40 7.74
CA PRO A 77 0.44 -4.10 8.06
C PRO A 77 0.26 -2.59 8.26
N SER A 78 -1.00 -2.15 8.28
CA SER A 78 -1.35 -0.79 8.68
C SER A 78 -0.73 -0.41 10.04
N VAL A 79 -0.40 0.87 10.19
CA VAL A 79 0.00 1.46 11.48
C VAL A 79 -1.18 1.47 12.47
N GLY A 80 -2.39 1.61 11.94
CA GLY A 80 -3.62 1.55 12.73
C GLY A 80 -4.01 0.11 13.11
N ALA A 81 -5.04 -0.02 13.94
CA ALA A 81 -5.49 -1.34 14.38
C ALA A 81 -6.15 -2.14 13.25
N GLY A 82 -5.79 -3.43 13.19
CA GLY A 82 -6.43 -4.44 12.32
C GLY A 82 -5.61 -4.78 11.08
N ASN A 83 -5.67 -6.04 10.66
CA ASN A 83 -5.03 -6.54 9.44
C ASN A 83 -6.10 -6.87 8.38
N VAL A 84 -6.80 -5.83 7.95
CA VAL A 84 -8.02 -5.93 7.14
C VAL A 84 -7.81 -6.80 5.91
N LEU A 85 -6.83 -6.49 5.07
CA LEU A 85 -6.64 -7.21 3.80
C LEU A 85 -6.37 -8.71 4.04
N LYS A 86 -5.47 -9.03 4.98
CA LYS A 86 -5.10 -10.42 5.29
C LYS A 86 -6.27 -11.20 5.87
N ASP A 87 -7.01 -10.58 6.79
CA ASP A 87 -8.17 -11.22 7.44
C ASP A 87 -9.30 -11.47 6.43
N LEU A 88 -9.53 -10.54 5.49
CA LEU A 88 -10.53 -10.72 4.43
C LEU A 88 -10.14 -11.85 3.47
N ILE A 89 -8.87 -11.95 3.07
CA ILE A 89 -8.36 -13.06 2.24
C ILE A 89 -8.51 -14.40 2.97
N ALA A 90 -8.11 -14.45 4.25
CA ALA A 90 -8.20 -15.66 5.08
C ALA A 90 -9.63 -16.08 5.39
N SER A 91 -10.59 -15.15 5.35
CA SER A 91 -12.00 -15.44 5.63
C SER A 91 -12.66 -16.32 4.57
N HIS A 92 -12.13 -16.36 3.35
CA HIS A 92 -12.68 -17.06 2.18
C HIS A 92 -14.12 -16.64 1.78
N TYR A 93 -14.70 -15.62 2.39
CA TYR A 93 -16.03 -15.09 2.01
C TYR A 93 -15.99 -14.13 0.83
N ILE A 94 -14.81 -13.54 0.55
CA ILE A 94 -14.62 -12.58 -0.52
C ILE A 94 -13.79 -13.25 -1.62
N PRO A 95 -14.24 -13.21 -2.89
CA PRO A 95 -13.45 -13.70 -4.01
C PRO A 95 -12.10 -12.99 -4.07
N SER A 96 -11.02 -13.76 -3.96
CA SER A 96 -9.65 -13.25 -3.99
C SER A 96 -8.85 -13.96 -5.09
N VAL A 97 -7.95 -13.21 -5.72
CA VAL A 97 -7.04 -13.71 -6.75
C VAL A 97 -5.64 -13.27 -6.35
N GLU A 98 -4.76 -14.25 -6.15
CA GLU A 98 -3.35 -14.02 -5.86
C GLU A 98 -2.55 -14.08 -7.16
N LEU A 99 -1.86 -13.00 -7.49
CA LEU A 99 -0.99 -12.93 -8.66
C LEU A 99 0.40 -13.44 -8.29
N LYS A 100 0.81 -14.57 -8.87
CA LYS A 100 2.10 -15.24 -8.56
C LYS A 100 3.17 -15.04 -9.63
N GLU A 101 2.78 -14.63 -10.83
CA GLU A 101 3.68 -14.50 -11.97
C GLU A 101 4.22 -13.08 -12.10
N ILE A 102 5.54 -12.96 -12.26
CA ILE A 102 6.23 -11.67 -12.34
C ILE A 102 6.59 -11.40 -13.80
N PHE A 103 5.89 -10.44 -14.41
CA PHE A 103 6.08 -10.06 -15.82
C PHE A 103 7.07 -8.90 -16.03
N ARG A 104 7.76 -8.44 -14.97
CA ARG A 104 8.74 -7.36 -15.11
C ARG A 104 9.97 -7.92 -15.86
N GLN A 105 10.59 -7.11 -16.73
CA GLN A 105 11.92 -7.38 -17.33
C GLN A 105 13.00 -7.69 -16.27
N ALA A 106 12.69 -7.43 -15.01
CA ALA A 106 13.45 -7.59 -13.79
C ALA A 106 13.23 -8.95 -13.09
N ALA A 107 12.80 -10.03 -13.74
CA ALA A 107 12.73 -11.34 -13.08
C ALA A 107 14.11 -11.80 -12.54
N GLN A 108 15.20 -11.26 -13.08
CA GLN A 108 16.58 -11.43 -12.59
C GLN A 108 17.07 -10.28 -11.69
N SER A 109 16.21 -9.30 -11.36
CA SER A 109 16.56 -8.20 -10.45
C SER A 109 16.86 -8.71 -9.06
N LEU A 110 17.84 -8.08 -8.43
CA LEU A 110 18.15 -8.34 -7.03
C LEU A 110 17.04 -7.82 -6.11
N ILE A 111 16.33 -6.75 -6.48
CA ILE A 111 15.19 -6.25 -5.69
C ILE A 111 14.12 -7.34 -5.59
N VAL A 112 13.73 -7.93 -6.72
CA VAL A 112 12.70 -8.99 -6.77
C VAL A 112 13.18 -10.25 -6.05
N THR A 113 14.41 -10.67 -6.34
CA THR A 113 14.99 -11.87 -5.73
C THR A 113 15.11 -11.72 -4.21
N ASN A 114 15.58 -10.56 -3.73
CA ASN A 114 15.70 -10.27 -2.30
C ASN A 114 14.34 -10.14 -1.61
N ALA A 115 13.33 -9.60 -2.29
CA ALA A 115 11.98 -9.55 -1.72
C ALA A 115 11.44 -10.96 -1.44
N HIS A 116 11.59 -11.90 -2.39
CA HIS A 116 11.21 -13.29 -2.17
C HIS A 116 12.02 -13.96 -1.05
N ARG A 117 13.33 -13.68 -0.97
CA ARG A 117 14.17 -14.18 0.14
C ARG A 117 13.62 -13.74 1.48
N ILE A 118 13.33 -12.45 1.65
CA ILE A 118 12.78 -11.92 2.91
C ILE A 118 11.44 -12.59 3.25
N VAL A 119 10.55 -12.75 2.27
CA VAL A 119 9.25 -13.44 2.48
C VAL A 119 9.45 -14.90 2.90
N ASN A 120 10.47 -15.58 2.37
CA ASN A 120 10.82 -16.96 2.73
C ASN A 120 11.68 -17.08 4.00
N GLY A 121 12.01 -15.97 4.67
CA GLY A 121 12.89 -15.96 5.85
C GLY A 121 14.37 -16.14 5.54
N GLU A 122 14.78 -16.00 4.28
CA GLU A 122 16.16 -16.02 3.84
C GLU A 122 16.79 -14.62 3.85
N PHE A 123 18.09 -14.54 4.14
CA PHE A 123 18.80 -13.27 4.14
C PHE A 123 19.01 -12.73 2.71
N PRO A 124 18.79 -11.42 2.45
CA PRO A 124 19.00 -10.83 1.13
C PRO A 124 20.47 -10.90 0.70
N VAL A 125 20.72 -10.97 -0.61
CA VAL A 125 22.06 -10.80 -1.20
C VAL A 125 22.42 -9.32 -1.18
N LEU A 126 23.51 -8.97 -0.49
CA LEU A 126 23.93 -7.57 -0.29
C LEU A 126 25.20 -7.20 -1.08
N ASP A 127 25.95 -8.19 -1.57
CA ASP A 127 27.31 -8.01 -2.11
C ASP A 127 27.38 -7.77 -3.62
N ASP A 128 26.25 -7.71 -4.31
CA ASP A 128 26.20 -7.47 -5.75
C ASP A 128 25.85 -6.00 -6.04
N ARG A 129 26.79 -5.31 -6.71
CA ARG A 129 26.70 -3.89 -7.10
C ARG A 129 26.45 -3.69 -8.59
N GLN A 130 26.23 -4.76 -9.36
CA GLN A 130 26.05 -4.67 -10.81
C GLN A 130 24.58 -4.61 -11.22
N ASN A 131 23.67 -4.80 -10.26
CA ASN A 131 22.23 -4.84 -10.46
C ASN A 131 21.55 -3.65 -9.77
N ASP A 132 20.23 -3.69 -9.69
CA ASP A 132 19.35 -2.60 -9.24
C ASP A 132 19.17 -2.49 -7.71
N PHE A 133 19.83 -3.34 -6.92
CA PHE A 133 19.81 -3.30 -5.45
C PHE A 133 21.19 -2.99 -4.90
N PHE A 134 21.29 -2.03 -3.98
CA PHE A 134 22.55 -1.63 -3.37
C PHE A 134 22.43 -1.58 -1.85
N PHE A 135 23.36 -2.23 -1.15
CA PHE A 135 23.50 -2.10 0.29
C PHE A 135 24.79 -1.34 0.63
N MET A 136 24.65 -0.17 1.24
CA MET A 136 25.77 0.67 1.65
C MET A 136 25.88 0.67 3.17
N ASN A 137 26.65 -0.29 3.71
CA ASN A 137 26.84 -0.41 5.14
C ASN A 137 27.73 0.71 5.69
N LYS A 138 27.24 1.40 6.73
CA LYS A 138 27.96 2.41 7.52
C LYS A 138 27.66 2.15 9.00
N SER A 139 28.71 2.15 9.83
CA SER A 139 28.60 1.82 11.26
C SER A 139 28.39 3.05 12.17
N LEU A 140 28.66 4.26 11.67
CA LEU A 140 28.52 5.52 12.41
C LEU A 140 27.37 6.34 11.83
N GLU A 141 26.57 6.96 12.71
CA GLU A 141 25.46 7.83 12.31
C GLU A 141 25.91 9.03 11.47
N SER A 142 27.08 9.60 11.79
CA SER A 142 27.71 10.68 11.02
C SER A 142 27.91 10.28 9.56
N ASP A 143 28.45 9.08 9.34
CA ASP A 143 28.81 8.59 8.02
C ASP A 143 27.57 8.22 7.20
N ILE A 144 26.51 7.75 7.88
CA ILE A 144 25.19 7.54 7.27
C ILE A 144 24.62 8.88 6.80
N ALA A 145 24.63 9.91 7.65
CA ALA A 145 24.09 11.22 7.33
C ALA A 145 24.83 11.87 6.15
N GLU A 146 26.17 11.83 6.15
CA GLU A 146 26.98 12.34 5.05
C GLU A 146 26.69 11.61 3.73
N LEU A 147 26.58 10.29 3.76
CA LEU A 147 26.27 9.48 2.59
C LEU A 147 24.88 9.81 2.01
N VAL A 148 23.86 9.94 2.86
CA VAL A 148 22.50 10.32 2.42
C VAL A 148 22.51 11.69 1.75
N ILE A 149 23.21 12.67 2.33
CA ILE A 149 23.36 14.01 1.74
C ILE A 149 24.07 13.94 0.39
N GLN A 150 25.14 13.15 0.27
CA GLN A 150 25.89 12.98 -0.97
C GLN A 150 25.01 12.40 -2.08
N LEU A 151 24.26 11.33 -1.78
CA LEU A 151 23.36 10.68 -2.73
C LEU A 151 22.22 11.63 -3.17
N ALA A 152 21.68 12.44 -2.26
CA ALA A 152 20.64 13.40 -2.58
C ALA A 152 21.14 14.56 -3.47
N LYS A 153 22.42 14.95 -3.34
CA LYS A 153 23.05 16.00 -4.16
C LYS A 153 23.40 15.55 -5.57
N GLN A 154 23.66 14.25 -5.76
CA GLN A 154 24.06 13.66 -7.05
C GLN A 154 22.89 13.09 -7.85
N ARG A 155 21.66 13.44 -7.46
CA ARG A 155 20.42 13.00 -8.13
C ARG A 155 20.15 13.75 -9.42
#